data_AF-A0A2N2L8L2-F1
#
_entry.id   AF-A0A2N2L8L2-F1
#
_cell.length_a   1.000
_cell.length_b   1.000
_cell.length_c   1.000
_cell.angle_alpha   90.00
_cell.angle_beta   90.00
_cell.angle_gamma   90.00
#
_symmetry.space_group_name_H-M   'P 1'
#
loop_
_entity.id
_entity.type
_entity.pdbx_description
1 polymer ?
#
loop_
_entity_poly.entity_id
_entity_poly.type
_entity_poly.pdbx_seq_one_letter_code
_entity_poly.pdbx_strand_id
1 'polypeptide(L)'
;MLTQIEIPQADNLDSVLEAIIAIGQGNTTDVTIAASVRSITSDRQGRYYRKAAEILGFVTNRHNSSALTPKGERLLQNPSINNPLFISSVLQTEVFQMLLQFFEIKTVVTREELRSFIEQLPGCNISDDTLRRRLSTLLSWLKKLNVLSDTVNGFTLSNLFTRDLPIVEMSDGIQFMFPSQGNLSEYNALESNSIGMGGIIQIFKNQARLDRANANHKHLVELVASRISSAGGIPKRNKYIDLSTRFNGDYIFEMKSFSPTNQRSQIRKGISQLYEYRYIQKCPQAQLVLVVENRLNTIDHWLADYLEQDRNIHLVWDGNDELYSSLRTRSALEFLELIPLD
;
A
#
# COMPACT_ATOMS: atom_id res chain seq x y z
N MET A 1 -7.50 -17.34 14.62
CA MET A 1 -7.31 -16.92 16.03
C MET A 1 -6.80 -15.50 15.94
N LEU A 2 -7.57 -14.51 16.41
CA LEU A 2 -7.26 -13.08 16.31
C LEU A 2 -5.82 -12.80 16.73
N THR A 3 -4.95 -12.41 15.80
CA THR A 3 -3.69 -11.77 16.19
C THR A 3 -4.03 -10.38 16.65
N GLN A 4 -3.69 -10.05 17.90
CA GLN A 4 -3.84 -8.70 18.42
C GLN A 4 -3.11 -7.73 17.50
N ILE A 5 -3.82 -6.75 16.91
CA ILE A 5 -3.19 -5.72 16.08
C ILE A 5 -2.15 -4.99 16.92
N GLU A 6 -0.89 -5.07 16.51
CA GLU A 6 0.20 -4.41 17.22
C GLU A 6 0.21 -2.92 16.89
N ILE A 7 -0.19 -2.09 17.87
CA ILE A 7 -0.16 -0.63 17.74
C ILE A 7 1.08 -0.09 18.46
N PRO A 8 1.97 0.65 17.78
CA PRO A 8 3.18 1.20 18.39
C PRO A 8 2.86 2.23 19.48
N GLN A 9 3.77 2.34 20.45
CA GLN A 9 3.71 3.33 21.55
C GLN A 9 4.87 4.34 21.49
N ALA A 10 5.86 4.11 20.63
CA ALA A 10 6.99 4.99 20.43
C ALA A 10 6.60 6.12 19.47
N ASP A 11 6.42 7.34 19.98
CA ASP A 11 5.81 8.45 19.25
C ASP A 11 6.74 9.21 18.30
N ASN A 12 8.07 9.05 18.43
CA ASN A 12 9.04 9.73 17.56
C ASN A 12 9.65 8.76 16.54
N LEU A 13 9.35 8.95 15.25
CA LEU A 13 9.83 8.04 14.21
C LEU A 13 11.36 8.13 13.97
N ASP A 14 11.99 9.29 14.15
CA ASP A 14 13.45 9.43 14.07
C ASP A 14 14.12 8.58 15.15
N SER A 15 13.55 8.55 16.35
CA SER A 15 14.05 7.77 17.47
C SER A 15 13.85 6.26 17.29
N VAL A 16 12.85 5.83 16.50
CA VAL A 16 12.74 4.43 16.05
C VAL A 16 13.89 4.07 15.12
N LEU A 17 14.23 4.95 14.18
CA LEU A 17 15.40 4.76 13.30
C LEU A 17 16.71 4.74 14.10
N GLU A 18 16.89 5.67 15.04
CA GLU A 18 18.06 5.69 15.93
C GLU A 18 18.19 4.38 16.73
N ALA A 19 17.07 3.81 17.21
CA ALA A 19 17.09 2.52 17.91
C ALA A 19 17.56 1.38 16.98
N ILE A 20 17.15 1.37 15.71
CA ILE A 20 17.63 0.37 14.72
C ILE A 20 19.14 0.53 14.48
N ILE A 21 19.61 1.77 14.34
CA ILE A 21 21.04 2.07 14.20
C ILE A 21 21.82 1.60 15.43
N ALA A 22 21.34 1.91 16.63
CA ALA A 22 21.97 1.51 17.88
C ALA A 22 22.11 -0.01 17.98
N ILE A 23 21.08 -0.77 17.60
CA ILE A 23 21.11 -2.24 17.56
C ILE A 23 22.15 -2.73 16.55
N GLY A 24 22.24 -2.11 15.37
CA GLY A 24 23.28 -2.41 14.39
C GLY A 24 24.71 -2.11 14.87
N GLN A 25 24.86 -1.19 15.82
CA GLN A 25 26.13 -0.88 16.49
C GLN A 25 26.42 -1.79 17.70
N GLY A 26 25.58 -2.79 17.97
CA GLY A 26 25.77 -3.76 19.05
C GLY A 26 25.03 -3.43 20.35
N ASN A 27 24.19 -2.39 20.40
CA ASN A 27 23.34 -2.10 21.56
C ASN A 27 22.10 -2.99 21.53
N THR A 28 22.16 -4.16 22.17
CA THR A 28 21.13 -5.21 22.01
C THR A 28 20.04 -5.21 23.08
N THR A 29 20.26 -4.56 24.23
CA THR A 29 19.32 -4.56 25.37
C THR A 29 18.53 -3.26 25.46
N ASP A 30 17.32 -3.30 26.05
CA ASP A 30 16.48 -2.12 26.28
C ASP A 30 17.26 -0.94 26.91
N VAL A 31 18.14 -1.22 27.88
CA VAL A 31 18.97 -0.21 28.57
C VAL A 31 20.01 0.39 27.64
N THR A 32 20.79 -0.45 26.94
CA THR A 32 21.83 0.03 26.01
C THR A 32 21.24 0.76 24.82
N ILE A 33 20.05 0.37 24.37
CA ILE A 33 19.29 1.07 23.32
C ILE A 33 18.85 2.44 23.84
N ALA A 34 18.23 2.50 25.03
CA ALA A 34 17.79 3.75 25.64
C ALA A 34 18.95 4.75 25.80
N ALA A 35 20.12 4.29 26.25
CA ALA A 35 21.31 5.12 26.41
C ALA A 35 21.89 5.66 25.09
N SER A 36 21.56 5.03 23.96
CA SER A 36 22.12 5.37 22.64
C SER A 36 21.20 6.28 21.79
N VAL A 37 19.92 6.40 22.16
CA VAL A 37 18.92 7.19 21.42
C VAL A 37 18.72 8.54 22.12
N ARG A 38 18.86 9.64 21.38
CA ARG A 38 19.03 10.98 21.97
C ARG A 38 17.79 11.48 22.72
N SER A 39 16.61 11.08 22.26
CA SER A 39 15.32 11.55 22.78
C SER A 39 14.79 10.70 23.95
N ILE A 40 15.45 9.59 24.27
CA ILE A 40 15.02 8.62 25.26
C ILE A 40 15.72 8.89 26.59
N THR A 41 14.94 8.96 27.67
CA THR A 41 15.45 9.26 29.01
C THR A 41 15.20 8.15 30.03
N SER A 42 14.59 7.04 29.61
CA SER A 42 14.27 5.91 30.49
C SER A 42 14.40 4.55 29.80
N ASP A 43 14.80 3.53 30.56
CA ASP A 43 14.91 2.14 30.08
C ASP A 43 13.59 1.62 29.50
N ARG A 44 12.47 2.04 30.11
CA ARG A 44 11.12 1.70 29.64
C ARG A 44 10.87 2.20 28.21
N GLN A 45 11.38 3.37 27.86
CA GLN A 45 11.28 3.89 26.50
C GLN A 45 12.17 3.09 25.54
N GLY A 46 13.36 2.65 25.95
CA GLY A 46 14.19 1.74 25.15
C GLY A 46 13.40 0.52 24.66
N ARG A 47 12.62 -0.11 25.55
CA ARG A 47 11.70 -1.21 25.20
C ARG A 47 10.65 -0.83 24.16
N TYR A 48 10.07 0.35 24.24
CA TYR A 48 9.03 0.83 23.32
C TYR A 48 9.58 1.09 21.92
N TYR A 49 10.75 1.72 21.82
CA TYR A 49 11.40 2.01 20.54
C TYR A 49 11.95 0.74 19.88
N ARG A 50 12.52 -0.18 20.67
CA ARG A 50 12.85 -1.54 20.21
C ARG A 50 11.61 -2.27 19.68
N LYS A 51 10.49 -2.25 20.42
CA LYS A 51 9.24 -2.91 19.99
C LYS A 51 8.66 -2.28 18.73
N ALA A 52 8.77 -0.97 18.55
CA ALA A 52 8.40 -0.32 17.30
C ALA A 52 9.26 -0.81 16.12
N ALA A 53 10.57 -0.96 16.31
CA ALA A 53 11.45 -1.53 15.29
C ALA A 53 11.13 -3.01 14.96
N GLU A 54 10.66 -3.78 15.94
CA GLU A 54 10.13 -5.14 15.71
C GLU A 54 8.85 -5.13 14.88
N ILE A 55 7.89 -4.25 15.21
CA ILE A 55 6.61 -4.10 14.46
C ILE A 55 6.91 -3.81 12.98
N LEU A 56 7.90 -2.95 12.71
CA LEU A 56 8.32 -2.61 11.34
C LEU A 56 9.12 -3.75 10.64
N GLY A 57 9.47 -4.81 11.37
CA GLY A 57 10.18 -5.98 10.86
C GLY A 57 11.69 -5.79 10.66
N PHE A 58 12.26 -4.71 11.20
CA PHE A 58 13.71 -4.42 11.10
C PHE A 58 14.53 -5.13 12.18
N VAL A 59 13.88 -5.46 13.30
CA VAL A 59 14.52 -6.05 14.47
C VAL A 59 13.77 -7.30 14.89
N THR A 60 14.52 -8.28 15.39
CA THR A 60 13.97 -9.38 16.19
C THR A 60 14.56 -9.31 17.59
N ASN A 61 13.84 -9.85 18.58
CA ASN A 61 14.31 -9.88 19.94
C ASN A 61 14.08 -11.25 20.57
N ARG A 62 15.09 -11.74 21.30
CA ARG A 62 15.00 -12.94 22.12
C ARG A 62 15.57 -12.63 23.49
N HIS A 63 14.72 -12.71 24.53
CA HIS A 63 15.12 -12.46 25.93
C HIS A 63 15.90 -11.15 26.15
N ASN A 64 15.38 -10.03 25.61
CA ASN A 64 16.02 -8.70 25.69
C ASN A 64 17.41 -8.64 25.01
N SER A 65 17.61 -9.49 24.01
CA SER A 65 18.73 -9.45 23.08
C SER A 65 18.18 -9.22 21.68
N SER A 66 18.32 -7.97 21.23
CA SER A 66 17.86 -7.50 19.92
C SER A 66 18.90 -7.76 18.86
N ALA A 67 18.45 -8.18 17.68
CA ALA A 67 19.29 -8.34 16.50
C ALA A 67 18.55 -7.80 15.27
N LEU A 68 19.32 -7.31 14.30
CA LEU A 68 18.76 -6.90 13.02
C LEU A 68 18.23 -8.11 12.26
N THR A 69 17.17 -7.89 11.50
CA THR A 69 16.76 -8.80 10.43
C THR A 69 17.53 -8.47 9.14
N PRO A 70 17.49 -9.33 8.10
CA PRO A 70 18.02 -8.98 6.78
C PRO A 70 17.37 -7.72 6.17
N LYS A 71 16.16 -7.35 6.62
CA LYS A 71 15.50 -6.11 6.27
C LYS A 71 16.12 -4.92 7.01
N GLY A 72 16.43 -5.09 8.30
CA GLY A 72 17.15 -4.10 9.12
C GLY A 72 18.55 -3.81 8.60
N GLU A 73 19.31 -4.85 8.23
CA GLU A 73 20.65 -4.71 7.65
C GLU A 73 20.63 -3.91 6.34
N ARG A 74 19.66 -4.16 5.47
CA ARG A 74 19.47 -3.38 4.23
C ARG A 74 19.16 -1.91 4.51
N LEU A 75 18.32 -1.62 5.51
CA LEU A 75 18.04 -0.24 5.91
C LEU A 75 19.32 0.48 6.37
N LEU A 76 20.21 -0.20 7.10
CA LEU A 76 21.45 0.41 7.60
C LEU A 76 22.47 0.76 6.52
N GLN A 77 22.30 0.29 5.29
CA GLN A 77 23.12 0.75 4.16
C GLN A 77 22.84 2.21 3.82
N ASN A 78 21.63 2.71 4.10
CA ASN A 78 21.24 4.11 3.93
C ASN A 78 20.16 4.50 4.97
N PRO A 79 20.55 4.71 6.24
CA PRO A 79 19.59 4.92 7.32
C PRO A 79 18.99 6.33 7.23
N SER A 80 17.73 6.40 6.80
CA SER A 80 16.99 7.65 6.69
C SER A 80 15.50 7.39 6.89
N ILE A 81 14.81 8.34 7.53
CA ILE A 81 13.34 8.32 7.62
C ILE A 81 12.68 8.44 6.24
N ASN A 82 13.40 9.01 5.27
CA ASN A 82 12.96 9.14 3.88
C ASN A 82 13.34 7.92 3.04
N ASN A 83 13.97 6.90 3.63
CA ASN A 83 14.30 5.67 2.91
C ASN A 83 13.00 4.95 2.50
N PRO A 84 12.79 4.63 1.21
CA PRO A 84 11.57 3.96 0.75
C PRO A 84 11.27 2.64 1.48
N LEU A 85 12.29 1.87 1.86
CA LEU A 85 12.13 0.65 2.65
C LEU A 85 11.57 0.96 4.05
N PHE A 86 11.99 2.07 4.66
CA PHE A 86 11.49 2.49 5.97
C PHE A 86 10.05 2.98 5.89
N ILE A 87 9.75 3.85 4.93
CA ILE A 87 8.39 4.35 4.67
C ILE A 87 7.45 3.19 4.38
N SER A 88 7.82 2.28 3.46
CA SER A 88 6.98 1.12 3.10
C SER A 88 6.68 0.27 4.33
N SER A 89 7.66 0.07 5.21
CA SER A 89 7.49 -0.73 6.43
C SER A 89 6.49 -0.12 7.41
N VAL A 90 6.47 1.21 7.52
CA VAL A 90 5.46 1.90 8.34
C VAL A 90 4.08 1.71 7.71
N LEU A 91 3.92 2.05 6.42
CA LEU A 91 2.63 2.03 5.75
C LEU A 91 2.05 0.62 5.54
N GLN A 92 2.91 -0.40 5.51
CA GLN A 92 2.52 -1.81 5.41
C GLN A 92 2.09 -2.43 6.76
N THR A 93 2.24 -1.71 7.88
CA THR A 93 1.70 -2.22 9.14
C THR A 93 0.18 -2.15 9.09
N GLU A 94 -0.50 -3.23 9.51
CA GLU A 94 -1.96 -3.39 9.43
C GLU A 94 -2.73 -2.17 9.97
N VAL A 95 -2.35 -1.64 11.14
CA VAL A 95 -3.01 -0.45 11.72
C VAL A 95 -2.91 0.79 10.83
N PHE A 96 -1.78 1.00 10.14
CA PHE A 96 -1.61 2.15 9.25
C PHE A 96 -2.38 1.96 7.94
N GLN A 97 -2.42 0.74 7.39
CA GLN A 97 -3.26 0.43 6.22
C GLN A 97 -4.74 0.75 6.50
N MET A 98 -5.25 0.33 7.66
CA MET A 98 -6.63 0.61 8.07
C MET A 98 -6.89 2.10 8.27
N LEU A 99 -5.93 2.82 8.88
CA LEU A 99 -6.03 4.26 9.03
C LEU A 99 -6.05 4.99 7.68
N LEU A 100 -5.16 4.64 6.76
CA LEU A 100 -5.12 5.24 5.41
C LEU A 100 -6.46 5.09 4.71
N GLN A 101 -7.05 3.90 4.76
CA GLN A 101 -8.36 3.65 4.18
C GLN A 101 -9.48 4.46 4.86
N PHE A 102 -9.42 4.62 6.19
CA PHE A 102 -10.37 5.47 6.92
C PHE A 102 -10.27 6.94 6.49
N PHE A 103 -9.06 7.44 6.30
CA PHE A 103 -8.81 8.79 5.79
C PHE A 103 -9.18 8.96 4.30
N GLU A 104 -9.05 7.91 3.49
CA GLU A 104 -9.47 7.92 2.08
C GLU A 104 -11.00 8.02 1.90
N ILE A 105 -11.79 7.72 2.94
CA ILE A 105 -13.27 7.83 2.91
C ILE A 105 -13.73 9.23 3.34
N LYS A 106 -12.96 9.90 4.20
CA LYS A 106 -13.35 11.14 4.86
C LYS A 106 -12.37 12.26 4.52
N THR A 107 -12.90 13.37 4.00
CA THR A 107 -12.06 14.54 3.65
C THR A 107 -11.35 15.15 4.85
N VAL A 108 -12.01 15.17 6.02
CA VAL A 108 -11.43 15.60 7.30
C VAL A 108 -11.88 14.62 8.37
N VAL A 109 -10.95 14.23 9.25
CA VAL A 109 -11.20 13.29 10.33
C VAL A 109 -10.81 13.92 11.66
N THR A 110 -11.74 13.95 12.60
CA THR A 110 -11.51 14.46 13.95
C THR A 110 -10.74 13.44 14.81
N ARG A 111 -10.14 13.92 15.91
CA ARG A 111 -9.45 13.04 16.87
C ARG A 111 -10.40 12.03 17.53
N GLU A 112 -11.64 12.43 17.82
CA GLU A 112 -12.66 11.56 18.43
C GLU A 112 -13.16 10.47 17.47
N GLU A 113 -13.28 10.79 16.17
CA GLU A 113 -13.60 9.77 15.16
C GLU A 113 -12.47 8.75 15.03
N LEU A 114 -11.20 9.17 15.03
CA LEU A 114 -10.06 8.26 15.02
C LEU A 114 -10.00 7.39 16.27
N ARG A 115 -10.27 8.00 17.43
CA ARG A 115 -10.35 7.28 18.69
C ARG A 115 -11.41 6.19 18.62
N SER A 116 -12.63 6.55 18.21
CA SER A 116 -13.75 5.63 18.05
C SER A 116 -13.43 4.50 17.05
N PHE A 117 -12.73 4.82 15.97
CA PHE A 117 -12.27 3.84 14.98
C PHE A 117 -11.26 2.86 15.59
N ILE A 118 -10.24 3.35 16.31
CA ILE A 118 -9.21 2.49 16.93
C ILE A 118 -9.79 1.62 18.05
N GLU A 119 -10.76 2.13 18.83
CA GLU A 119 -11.44 1.35 19.88
C GLU A 119 -12.19 0.13 19.31
N GLN A 120 -12.66 0.22 18.08
CA GLN A 120 -13.37 -0.86 17.41
C GLN A 120 -12.41 -1.90 16.78
N LEU A 121 -11.09 -1.65 16.75
CA LEU A 121 -10.13 -2.55 16.13
C LEU A 121 -10.12 -3.94 16.81
N PRO A 122 -10.07 -5.04 16.02
CA PRO A 122 -10.02 -6.38 16.59
C PRO A 122 -8.86 -6.55 17.59
N GLY A 123 -9.17 -7.05 18.79
CA GLY A 123 -8.17 -7.26 19.84
C GLY A 123 -7.69 -5.97 20.55
N CYS A 124 -8.31 -4.82 20.27
CA CYS A 124 -8.02 -3.56 20.96
C CYS A 124 -8.72 -3.50 22.33
N ASN A 125 -8.20 -4.25 23.31
CA ASN A 125 -8.63 -4.13 24.72
C ASN A 125 -7.55 -3.39 25.52
N ILE A 126 -7.55 -2.06 25.42
CA ILE A 126 -6.57 -1.19 26.08
C ILE A 126 -7.27 -0.09 26.87
N SER A 127 -6.64 0.36 27.96
CA SER A 127 -7.16 1.49 28.74
C SER A 127 -7.19 2.78 27.93
N ASP A 128 -8.10 3.69 28.28
CA ASP A 128 -8.25 5.00 27.62
C ASP A 128 -6.93 5.78 27.51
N ASP A 129 -6.14 5.81 28.60
CA ASP A 129 -4.82 6.44 28.60
C ASP A 129 -3.84 5.79 27.63
N THR A 130 -3.90 4.47 27.47
CA THR A 130 -3.04 3.74 26.54
C THR A 130 -3.46 4.01 25.10
N LEU A 131 -4.77 4.04 24.84
CA LEU A 131 -5.35 4.39 23.55
C LEU A 131 -4.94 5.80 23.13
N ARG A 132 -5.08 6.80 24.01
CA ARG A 132 -4.70 8.19 23.75
C ARG A 132 -3.24 8.32 23.33
N ARG A 133 -2.33 7.61 24.03
CA ARG A 133 -0.89 7.58 23.71
C ARG A 133 -0.61 6.91 22.37
N ARG A 134 -1.27 5.78 22.09
CA ARG A 134 -1.15 5.05 20.81
C ARG A 134 -1.68 5.87 19.64
N LEU A 135 -2.84 6.50 19.77
CA LEU A 135 -3.38 7.43 18.78
C LEU A 135 -2.40 8.58 18.51
N SER A 136 -1.80 9.14 19.56
CA SER A 136 -0.77 10.17 19.39
C SER A 136 0.45 9.67 18.62
N THR A 137 0.86 8.41 18.86
CA THR A 137 1.95 7.76 18.14
C THR A 137 1.63 7.61 16.65
N LEU A 138 0.46 7.05 16.33
CA LEU A 138 0.02 6.85 14.95
C LEU A 138 -0.05 8.17 14.18
N LEU A 139 -0.66 9.20 14.78
CA LEU A 139 -0.74 10.54 14.18
C LEU A 139 0.65 11.17 14.01
N SER A 140 1.52 11.05 15.00
CA SER A 140 2.89 11.58 14.93
C SER A 140 3.67 10.96 13.78
N TRP A 141 3.58 9.64 13.60
CA TRP A 141 4.26 8.94 12.50
C TRP A 141 3.74 9.36 11.14
N LEU A 142 2.41 9.39 10.96
CA LEU A 142 1.81 9.79 9.70
C LEU A 142 2.12 11.25 9.34
N LYS A 143 2.12 12.16 10.32
CA LYS A 143 2.55 13.56 10.10
C LYS A 143 4.03 13.66 9.76
N LYS A 144 4.89 12.89 10.46
CA LYS A 144 6.33 12.89 10.23
C LYS A 144 6.68 12.41 8.82
N LEU A 145 5.90 11.48 8.28
CA LEU A 145 6.00 10.99 6.91
C LEU A 145 5.25 11.86 5.89
N ASN A 146 4.73 13.02 6.30
CA ASN A 146 3.91 13.93 5.48
C ASN A 146 2.67 13.26 4.87
N VAL A 147 2.16 12.18 5.49
CA VAL A 147 0.91 11.51 5.10
C VAL A 147 -0.30 12.33 5.50
N LEU A 148 -0.24 12.94 6.69
CA LEU A 148 -1.33 13.73 7.26
C LEU A 148 -0.91 15.17 7.47
N SER A 149 -1.85 16.07 7.25
CA SER A 149 -1.74 17.48 7.63
C SER A 149 -2.80 17.85 8.67
N ASP A 150 -2.46 18.82 9.52
CA ASP A 150 -3.39 19.42 10.46
C ASP A 150 -4.34 20.38 9.72
N THR A 151 -5.59 20.37 10.14
CA THR A 151 -6.62 21.33 9.75
C THR A 151 -7.23 21.94 11.00
N VAL A 152 -8.02 23.01 10.85
CA VAL A 152 -8.73 23.64 11.97
C VAL A 152 -9.62 22.63 12.73
N ASN A 153 -10.18 21.66 12.01
CA ASN A 153 -11.21 20.76 12.52
C ASN A 153 -10.74 19.30 12.69
N GLY A 154 -9.47 18.99 12.43
CA GLY A 154 -8.98 17.61 12.46
C GLY A 154 -7.80 17.38 11.54
N PHE A 155 -7.74 16.20 10.93
CA PHE A 155 -6.64 15.76 10.08
C PHE A 155 -7.15 15.40 8.68
N THR A 156 -6.33 15.62 7.65
CA THR A 156 -6.62 15.21 6.28
C THR A 156 -5.40 14.57 5.63
N LEU A 157 -5.60 13.79 4.57
CA LEU A 157 -4.49 13.28 3.76
C LEU A 157 -3.79 14.45 3.09
N SER A 158 -2.48 14.48 3.21
CA SER A 158 -1.64 15.50 2.61
C SER A 158 -1.36 15.16 1.15
N ASN A 159 -1.55 16.15 0.28
CA ASN A 159 -1.18 16.07 -1.14
C ASN A 159 0.33 16.26 -1.38
N LEU A 160 1.13 16.47 -0.32
CA LEU A 160 2.59 16.67 -0.38
C LEU A 160 3.39 15.36 -0.33
N PHE A 161 2.75 14.23 -0.59
CA PHE A 161 3.35 12.89 -0.64
C PHE A 161 4.38 12.69 -1.78
N THR A 162 4.70 13.76 -2.49
CA THR A 162 4.90 13.76 -3.92
C THR A 162 6.37 13.54 -4.26
N ARG A 163 6.70 12.27 -4.49
CA ARG A 163 7.27 11.75 -5.76
C ARG A 163 7.70 10.28 -5.64
N ASP A 164 8.01 9.80 -4.44
CA ASP A 164 8.64 8.49 -4.23
C ASP A 164 7.90 7.61 -3.21
N LEU A 165 6.57 7.72 -3.10
CA LEU A 165 5.80 6.82 -2.24
C LEU A 165 5.93 5.39 -2.77
N PRO A 166 6.49 4.44 -2.00
CA PRO A 166 6.49 3.05 -2.41
C PRO A 166 5.06 2.52 -2.50
N ILE A 167 4.85 1.54 -3.38
CA ILE A 167 3.57 0.82 -3.46
C ILE A 167 3.26 0.23 -2.09
N VAL A 168 2.06 0.52 -1.58
CA VAL A 168 1.58 -0.03 -0.33
C VAL A 168 1.11 -1.47 -0.60
N GLU A 169 1.90 -2.42 -0.12
CA GLU A 169 1.53 -3.83 -0.10
C GLU A 169 0.49 -4.03 0.98
N MET A 170 -0.73 -4.36 0.57
CA MET A 170 -1.78 -4.76 1.49
C MET A 170 -1.54 -6.22 1.90
N SER A 171 -1.77 -6.52 3.17
CA SER A 171 -1.51 -7.85 3.73
C SER A 171 -2.29 -8.94 2.99
N ASP A 172 -1.73 -10.16 2.88
CA ASP A 172 -2.26 -11.32 2.10
C ASP A 172 -3.67 -11.82 2.50
N GLY A 173 -4.31 -11.16 3.46
CA GLY A 173 -5.72 -11.39 3.79
C GLY A 173 -6.66 -10.82 2.74
N ILE A 174 -7.95 -11.15 2.87
CA ILE A 174 -9.03 -10.56 2.06
C ILE A 174 -9.26 -9.10 2.49
N GLN A 175 -8.22 -8.29 2.67
CA GLN A 175 -8.40 -6.89 3.06
C GLN A 175 -8.99 -6.15 1.86
N PHE A 176 -10.13 -5.49 2.05
CA PHE A 176 -10.72 -4.66 1.00
C PHE A 176 -9.72 -3.56 0.63
N MET A 177 -9.43 -3.40 -0.66
CA MET A 177 -8.64 -2.27 -1.17
C MET A 177 -9.40 -0.95 -1.01
N PHE A 178 -10.73 -1.06 -0.91
CA PHE A 178 -11.70 0.03 -0.89
C PHE A 178 -12.82 -0.29 0.11
N PRO A 179 -12.64 -0.05 1.42
CA PRO A 179 -13.75 -0.19 2.34
C PRO A 179 -14.87 0.79 1.99
N SER A 180 -16.12 0.33 2.11
CA SER A 180 -17.29 1.08 1.64
C SER A 180 -17.96 1.90 2.75
N GLN A 181 -17.75 1.56 4.02
CA GLN A 181 -18.47 2.19 5.14
C GLN A 181 -17.62 2.90 6.19
N GLY A 182 -16.29 2.91 6.05
CA GLY A 182 -15.40 3.55 7.04
C GLY A 182 -15.58 3.00 8.46
N ASN A 183 -16.15 1.81 8.57
CA ASN A 183 -16.41 1.09 9.81
C ASN A 183 -15.77 -0.30 9.73
N LEU A 184 -15.56 -0.92 10.89
CA LEU A 184 -14.81 -2.17 10.98
C LEU A 184 -15.64 -3.43 10.70
N SER A 185 -16.94 -3.26 10.43
CA SER A 185 -17.85 -4.39 10.18
C SER A 185 -17.45 -5.19 8.93
N GLU A 186 -16.87 -4.51 7.93
CA GLU A 186 -16.34 -5.14 6.72
C GLU A 186 -15.11 -6.01 7.01
N TYR A 187 -14.21 -5.57 7.90
CA TYR A 187 -13.03 -6.34 8.29
C TYR A 187 -13.42 -7.60 9.08
N ASN A 188 -14.41 -7.49 9.97
CA ASN A 188 -14.91 -8.63 10.74
C ASN A 188 -15.61 -9.69 9.85
N ALA A 189 -16.25 -9.27 8.74
CA ALA A 189 -16.92 -10.16 7.80
C ALA A 189 -15.95 -10.96 6.89
N LEU A 190 -14.67 -10.57 6.84
CA LEU A 190 -13.64 -11.24 6.04
C LEU A 190 -13.02 -12.44 6.77
N GLU A 191 -13.01 -12.40 8.11
CA GLU A 191 -12.52 -13.51 8.94
C GLU A 191 -13.34 -14.79 8.78
N SER A 192 -14.63 -14.70 8.46
CA SER A 192 -15.49 -15.86 8.24
C SER A 192 -15.34 -16.49 6.84
N ASN A 193 -14.77 -15.78 5.87
CA ASN A 193 -14.72 -16.19 4.46
C ASN A 193 -13.35 -16.69 3.96
N SER A 194 -12.28 -16.53 4.75
CA SER A 194 -10.88 -16.80 4.37
C SER A 194 -10.46 -18.28 4.34
N ILE A 195 -11.39 -19.22 4.51
CA ILE A 195 -11.14 -20.68 4.51
C ILE A 195 -11.10 -21.28 3.09
N GLY A 196 -11.47 -20.53 2.03
CA GLY A 196 -11.91 -21.16 0.78
C GLY A 196 -10.99 -21.22 -0.45
N MET A 197 -9.92 -20.43 -0.59
CA MET A 197 -9.36 -20.16 -1.94
C MET A 197 -7.85 -20.39 -2.07
N GLY A 198 -7.44 -21.66 -1.92
CA GLY A 198 -6.11 -22.14 -2.28
C GLY A 198 -6.14 -22.96 -3.57
N GLY A 199 -5.69 -22.39 -4.69
CA GLY A 199 -5.54 -23.13 -5.95
C GLY A 199 -4.68 -22.40 -6.96
N ILE A 200 -3.36 -22.60 -6.90
CA ILE A 200 -2.41 -22.08 -7.89
C ILE A 200 -2.10 -23.19 -8.89
N ILE A 201 -2.32 -22.92 -10.19
CA ILE A 201 -1.89 -23.79 -11.29
C ILE A 201 -0.53 -23.28 -11.78
N GLN A 202 0.53 -24.10 -11.58
CA GLN A 202 1.83 -23.90 -12.20
C GLN A 202 1.82 -24.42 -13.64
N ILE A 203 2.18 -23.56 -14.60
CA ILE A 203 2.50 -23.98 -15.97
C ILE A 203 3.97 -23.64 -16.22
N PHE A 204 4.79 -24.67 -16.36
CA PHE A 204 6.18 -24.55 -16.79
C PHE A 204 6.25 -24.20 -18.28
N LYS A 205 6.76 -23.02 -18.63
CA LYS A 205 7.35 -22.79 -19.96
C LYS A 205 8.38 -21.64 -19.97
N ASN A 206 9.59 -22.00 -20.39
CA ASN A 206 10.71 -21.15 -20.83
C ASN A 206 11.07 -19.97 -19.91
N GLN A 207 11.97 -20.22 -18.96
CA GLN A 207 12.41 -19.30 -17.90
C GLN A 207 12.72 -17.88 -18.42
N ALA A 208 13.44 -17.74 -19.53
CA ALA A 208 13.78 -16.43 -20.08
C ALA A 208 12.57 -15.62 -20.59
N ARG A 209 11.52 -16.28 -21.10
CA ARG A 209 10.27 -15.58 -21.49
C ARG A 209 9.46 -15.19 -20.27
N LEU A 210 9.48 -16.03 -19.24
CA LEU A 210 8.81 -15.78 -17.97
C LEU A 210 9.48 -14.64 -17.21
N ASP A 211 10.81 -14.63 -17.13
CA ASP A 211 11.59 -13.57 -16.50
C ASP A 211 11.38 -12.22 -17.19
N ARG A 212 11.36 -12.20 -18.53
CA ARG A 212 11.05 -10.99 -19.31
C ARG A 212 9.62 -10.51 -19.06
N ALA A 213 8.64 -11.42 -19.10
CA ALA A 213 7.24 -11.06 -18.84
C ALA A 213 7.06 -10.52 -17.41
N ASN A 214 7.75 -11.09 -16.43
CA ASN A 214 7.74 -10.64 -15.04
C ASN A 214 8.43 -9.28 -14.88
N ALA A 215 9.55 -9.05 -15.56
CA ALA A 215 10.24 -7.77 -15.55
C ALA A 215 9.37 -6.66 -16.16
N ASN A 216 8.76 -6.92 -17.32
CA ASN A 216 7.87 -5.96 -17.98
C ASN A 216 6.61 -5.68 -17.16
N HIS A 217 6.01 -6.71 -16.58
CA HIS A 217 4.86 -6.54 -15.69
C HIS A 217 5.22 -5.69 -14.47
N LYS A 218 6.35 -5.99 -13.80
CA LYS A 218 6.84 -5.21 -12.67
C LYS A 218 7.08 -3.74 -13.07
N HIS A 219 7.68 -3.53 -14.23
CA HIS A 219 7.94 -2.21 -14.77
C HIS A 219 6.65 -1.41 -15.00
N LEU A 220 5.63 -2.01 -15.64
CA LEU A 220 4.32 -1.37 -15.85
C LEU A 220 3.65 -0.98 -14.52
N VAL A 221 3.72 -1.87 -13.52
CA VAL A 221 3.17 -1.60 -12.19
C VAL A 221 3.88 -0.40 -11.55
N GLU A 222 5.21 -0.36 -11.61
CA GLU A 222 6.02 0.74 -11.06
C GLU A 222 5.77 2.07 -11.78
N LEU A 223 5.65 2.04 -13.12
CA LEU A 223 5.34 3.22 -13.93
C LEU A 223 4.00 3.84 -13.54
N VAL A 224 2.93 3.03 -13.50
CA VAL A 224 1.59 3.52 -13.14
C VAL A 224 1.54 3.96 -11.67
N ALA A 225 2.19 3.23 -10.76
CA ALA A 225 2.27 3.61 -9.36
C ALA A 225 2.96 4.96 -9.17
N SER A 226 4.05 5.21 -9.89
CA SER A 226 4.76 6.50 -9.85
C SER A 226 3.87 7.66 -10.31
N ARG A 227 3.06 7.48 -11.36
CA ARG A 227 2.10 8.49 -11.82
C ARG A 227 1.00 8.73 -10.79
N ILE A 228 0.44 7.67 -10.19
CA ILE A 228 -0.54 7.78 -9.09
C ILE A 228 0.05 8.58 -7.93
N SER A 229 1.25 8.25 -7.48
CA SER A 229 1.92 8.96 -6.38
C SER A 229 2.24 10.41 -6.70
N SER A 230 2.65 10.69 -7.95
CA SER A 230 2.96 12.04 -8.41
C SER A 230 1.71 12.94 -8.42
N ALA A 231 0.55 12.36 -8.69
CA ALA A 231 -0.73 13.05 -8.58
C ALA A 231 -1.27 13.15 -7.14
N GLY A 232 -0.58 12.59 -6.15
CA GLY A 232 -0.98 12.60 -4.74
C GLY A 232 -1.89 11.44 -4.32
N GLY A 233 -2.07 10.42 -5.18
CA GLY A 233 -2.77 9.19 -4.83
C GLY A 233 -1.88 8.18 -4.10
N ILE A 234 -2.50 7.19 -3.46
CA ILE A 234 -1.81 6.10 -2.77
C ILE A 234 -1.90 4.83 -3.63
N PRO A 235 -0.82 4.42 -4.32
CA PRO A 235 -0.79 3.16 -5.04
C PRO A 235 -0.79 1.99 -4.05
N LYS A 236 -1.78 1.12 -4.16
CA LYS A 236 -1.96 -0.07 -3.31
C LYS A 236 -1.94 -1.31 -4.19
N ARG A 237 -1.36 -2.41 -3.71
CA ARG A 237 -1.51 -3.72 -4.36
C ARG A 237 -1.67 -4.84 -3.34
N ASN A 238 -2.08 -6.01 -3.80
CA ASN A 238 -2.04 -7.24 -3.00
C ASN A 238 -1.74 -8.44 -3.92
N LYS A 239 -1.81 -9.65 -3.37
CA LYS A 239 -1.57 -10.89 -4.12
C LYS A 239 -2.46 -11.07 -5.36
N TYR A 240 -3.65 -10.48 -5.39
CA TYR A 240 -4.66 -10.69 -6.42
C TYR A 240 -4.80 -9.50 -7.36
N ILE A 241 -4.66 -8.27 -6.86
CA ILE A 241 -4.85 -7.03 -7.62
C ILE A 241 -3.49 -6.39 -7.85
N ASP A 242 -3.11 -6.27 -9.12
CA ASP A 242 -1.82 -5.72 -9.55
C ASP A 242 -1.59 -4.31 -9.00
N LEU A 243 -2.61 -3.45 -9.10
CA LEU A 243 -2.58 -2.10 -8.55
C LEU A 243 -3.99 -1.53 -8.37
N SER A 244 -4.16 -0.67 -7.38
CA SER A 244 -5.38 0.09 -7.15
C SER A 244 -5.08 1.45 -6.51
N THR A 245 -5.99 2.40 -6.68
CA THR A 245 -5.92 3.70 -5.99
C THR A 245 -7.31 4.30 -5.81
N ARG A 246 -7.47 5.18 -4.81
CA ARG A 246 -8.65 6.05 -4.69
C ARG A 246 -8.26 7.48 -5.06
N PHE A 247 -8.86 8.01 -6.12
CA PHE A 247 -8.59 9.37 -6.61
C PHE A 247 -9.86 10.00 -7.21
N ASN A 248 -10.68 10.67 -6.40
CA ASN A 248 -12.04 11.10 -6.77
C ASN A 248 -12.98 9.93 -7.20
N GLY A 249 -12.61 8.70 -6.86
CA GLY A 249 -13.27 7.45 -7.25
C GLY A 249 -12.32 6.27 -7.03
N ASP A 250 -12.85 5.04 -7.11
CA ASP A 250 -12.04 3.82 -6.96
C ASP A 250 -11.54 3.34 -8.33
N TYR A 251 -10.25 3.03 -8.44
CA TYR A 251 -9.64 2.53 -9.68
C TYR A 251 -8.94 1.21 -9.42
N ILE A 252 -9.24 0.21 -10.26
CA ILE A 252 -8.58 -1.10 -10.25
C ILE A 252 -7.84 -1.25 -11.57
N PHE A 253 -6.55 -1.56 -11.47
CA PHE A 253 -5.67 -1.75 -12.62
C PHE A 253 -5.28 -3.22 -12.73
N GLU A 254 -5.21 -3.69 -13.97
CA GLU A 254 -4.63 -4.99 -14.33
C GLU A 254 -3.59 -4.76 -15.43
N MET A 255 -2.40 -5.34 -15.25
CA MET A 255 -1.23 -5.11 -16.09
C MET A 255 -0.96 -6.35 -16.96
N LYS A 256 -1.08 -6.19 -18.28
CA LYS A 256 -0.83 -7.28 -19.24
C LYS A 256 0.33 -6.97 -20.18
N SER A 257 1.37 -7.77 -20.09
CA SER A 257 2.38 -7.91 -21.14
C SER A 257 1.92 -8.93 -22.19
N PHE A 258 2.06 -8.58 -23.46
CA PHE A 258 1.74 -9.48 -24.56
C PHE A 258 2.62 -9.25 -25.79
N SER A 259 2.62 -10.26 -26.65
CA SER A 259 3.12 -10.23 -28.01
C SER A 259 1.95 -10.12 -29.00
N PRO A 260 2.20 -9.78 -30.28
CA PRO A 260 1.14 -9.76 -31.30
C PRO A 260 0.36 -11.09 -31.41
N THR A 261 1.00 -12.22 -31.08
CA THR A 261 0.38 -13.56 -31.21
C THR A 261 -0.58 -13.93 -30.07
N ASN A 262 -0.49 -13.27 -28.90
CA ASN A 262 -1.31 -13.61 -27.74
C ASN A 262 -2.10 -12.42 -27.14
N GLN A 263 -2.05 -11.26 -27.78
CA GLN A 263 -2.78 -10.03 -27.40
C GLN A 263 -4.24 -10.29 -27.01
N ARG A 264 -5.04 -10.88 -27.91
CA ARG A 264 -6.47 -11.16 -27.65
C ARG A 264 -6.69 -12.02 -26.40
N SER A 265 -5.86 -13.05 -26.23
CA SER A 265 -5.98 -13.97 -25.09
C SER A 265 -5.65 -13.28 -23.76
N GLN A 266 -4.64 -12.40 -23.75
CA GLN A 266 -4.25 -11.65 -22.56
C GLN A 266 -5.28 -10.58 -22.19
N ILE A 267 -5.82 -9.87 -23.18
CA ILE A 267 -6.89 -8.89 -22.96
C ILE A 267 -8.12 -9.56 -22.36
N ARG A 268 -8.56 -10.70 -22.91
CA ARG A 268 -9.71 -11.45 -22.36
C ARG A 268 -9.49 -11.88 -20.91
N LYS A 269 -8.28 -12.33 -20.56
CA LYS A 269 -7.92 -12.65 -19.17
C LYS A 269 -8.00 -11.42 -18.28
N GLY A 270 -7.41 -10.30 -18.74
CA GLY A 270 -7.43 -9.05 -17.99
C GLY A 270 -8.84 -8.54 -17.72
N ILE A 271 -9.74 -8.61 -18.71
CA ILE A 271 -11.17 -8.27 -18.54
C ILE A 271 -11.82 -9.14 -17.45
N SER A 272 -11.60 -10.46 -17.51
CA SER A 272 -12.17 -11.40 -16.53
C SER A 272 -11.69 -11.08 -15.11
N GLN A 273 -10.39 -10.84 -14.96
CA GLN A 273 -9.78 -10.48 -13.68
C GLN A 273 -10.33 -9.16 -13.14
N LEU A 274 -10.40 -8.11 -13.96
CA LEU A 274 -10.94 -6.81 -13.55
C LEU A 274 -12.39 -6.91 -13.04
N TYR A 275 -13.25 -7.68 -13.73
CA TYR A 275 -14.62 -7.91 -13.26
C TYR A 275 -14.69 -8.74 -11.98
N GLU A 276 -13.86 -9.77 -11.88
CA GLU A 276 -13.74 -10.60 -10.67
C GLU A 276 -13.29 -9.76 -9.48
N TYR A 277 -12.26 -8.93 -9.63
CA TYR A 277 -11.77 -8.06 -8.57
C TYR A 277 -12.85 -7.07 -8.13
N ARG A 278 -13.54 -6.42 -9.07
CA ARG A 278 -14.63 -5.49 -8.75
C ARG A 278 -15.72 -6.15 -7.92
N TYR A 279 -16.05 -7.40 -8.24
CA TYR A 279 -17.05 -8.18 -7.52
C TYR A 279 -16.56 -8.58 -6.13
N ILE A 280 -15.36 -9.18 -6.03
CA ILE A 280 -14.76 -9.63 -4.76
C ILE A 280 -14.55 -8.45 -3.80
N GLN A 281 -14.10 -7.30 -4.32
CA GLN A 281 -13.86 -6.08 -3.55
C GLN A 281 -15.15 -5.31 -3.22
N LYS A 282 -16.32 -5.78 -3.70
CA LYS A 282 -17.63 -5.16 -3.48
C LYS A 282 -17.66 -3.66 -3.85
N CYS A 283 -16.93 -3.28 -4.89
CA CYS A 283 -16.81 -1.90 -5.36
C CYS A 283 -17.46 -1.75 -6.75
N PRO A 284 -18.80 -1.86 -6.88
CA PRO A 284 -19.47 -1.92 -8.18
C PRO A 284 -19.25 -0.67 -9.06
N GLN A 285 -18.90 0.46 -8.45
CA GLN A 285 -18.62 1.74 -9.11
C GLN A 285 -17.14 1.94 -9.46
N ALA A 286 -16.26 0.99 -9.11
CA ALA A 286 -14.84 1.11 -9.43
C ALA A 286 -14.63 1.16 -10.94
N GLN A 287 -13.84 2.13 -11.35
CA GLN A 287 -13.36 2.29 -12.71
C GLN A 287 -12.30 1.21 -12.97
N LEU A 288 -12.46 0.48 -14.06
CA LEU A 288 -11.58 -0.62 -14.43
C LEU A 288 -10.59 -0.13 -15.48
N VAL A 289 -9.31 -0.40 -15.26
CA VAL A 289 -8.23 0.05 -16.13
C VAL A 289 -7.39 -1.15 -16.54
N LEU A 290 -7.32 -1.41 -17.85
CA LEU A 290 -6.41 -2.40 -18.41
C LEU A 290 -5.18 -1.67 -18.94
N VAL A 291 -4.04 -1.95 -18.34
CA VAL A 291 -2.74 -1.37 -18.74
C VAL A 291 -1.97 -2.43 -19.51
N VAL A 292 -1.48 -2.09 -20.70
CA VAL A 292 -0.79 -3.04 -21.58
C VAL A 292 0.59 -2.53 -22.00
N GLU A 293 1.52 -3.46 -22.21
CA GLU A 293 2.90 -3.10 -22.56
C GLU A 293 3.01 -2.45 -23.95
N ASN A 294 2.18 -2.89 -24.89
CA ASN A 294 2.28 -2.46 -26.29
C ASN A 294 0.92 -2.00 -26.79
N ARG A 295 0.92 -0.99 -27.68
CA ARG A 295 -0.27 -0.57 -28.41
C ARG A 295 -0.91 -1.76 -29.12
N LEU A 296 -2.25 -1.80 -29.11
CA LEU A 296 -3.00 -2.80 -29.86
C LEU A 296 -2.64 -2.72 -31.35
N ASN A 297 -2.43 -3.89 -31.97
CA ASN A 297 -2.25 -3.96 -33.41
C ASN A 297 -3.46 -3.37 -34.17
N THR A 298 -3.24 -2.89 -35.39
CA THR A 298 -4.26 -2.22 -36.22
C THR A 298 -5.43 -3.14 -36.60
N ILE A 299 -5.22 -4.45 -36.65
CA ILE A 299 -6.26 -5.44 -36.98
C ILE A 299 -7.26 -5.58 -35.82
N ASP A 300 -6.83 -5.28 -34.60
CA ASP A 300 -7.60 -5.41 -33.37
C ASP A 300 -8.13 -4.06 -32.84
N HIS A 301 -8.28 -3.05 -33.71
CA HIS A 301 -8.83 -1.74 -33.31
C HIS A 301 -10.19 -1.84 -32.63
N TRP A 302 -11.05 -2.77 -33.06
CA TRP A 302 -12.35 -3.02 -32.45
C TRP A 302 -12.26 -3.40 -30.95
N LEU A 303 -11.12 -3.95 -30.48
CA LEU A 303 -10.94 -4.26 -29.06
C LEU A 303 -10.88 -3.01 -28.20
N ALA A 304 -10.33 -1.91 -28.71
CA ALA A 304 -10.32 -0.64 -27.99
C ALA A 304 -11.76 -0.15 -27.79
N ASP A 305 -12.57 -0.15 -28.86
CA ASP A 305 -13.98 0.23 -28.77
C ASP A 305 -14.78 -0.71 -27.88
N TYR A 306 -14.54 -2.02 -27.97
CA TYR A 306 -15.17 -3.01 -27.09
C TYR A 306 -14.83 -2.78 -25.61
N LEU A 307 -13.56 -2.49 -25.30
CA LEU A 307 -13.14 -2.20 -23.93
C LEU A 307 -13.77 -0.90 -23.42
N GLU A 308 -13.57 0.20 -24.14
CA GLU A 308 -13.94 1.53 -23.64
C GLU A 308 -15.45 1.78 -23.78
N GLN A 309 -16.04 1.53 -24.94
CA GLN A 309 -17.44 1.86 -25.23
C GLN A 309 -18.43 0.83 -24.70
N ASP A 310 -18.21 -0.47 -24.97
CA ASP A 310 -19.14 -1.54 -24.56
C ASP A 310 -18.93 -1.94 -23.09
N ARG A 311 -17.67 -2.14 -22.66
CA ARG A 311 -17.36 -2.69 -21.34
C ARG A 311 -17.08 -1.65 -20.26
N ASN A 312 -16.91 -0.38 -20.64
CA ASN A 312 -16.47 0.71 -19.77
C ASN A 312 -15.18 0.35 -18.99
N ILE A 313 -14.22 -0.24 -19.70
CA ILE A 313 -12.87 -0.51 -19.23
C ILE A 313 -11.93 0.44 -19.95
N HIS A 314 -11.22 1.26 -19.19
CA HIS A 314 -10.23 2.18 -19.72
C HIS A 314 -9.00 1.42 -20.21
N LEU A 315 -8.51 1.73 -21.42
CA LEU A 315 -7.33 1.10 -21.99
C LEU A 315 -6.16 2.07 -21.96
N VAL A 316 -5.06 1.67 -21.34
CA VAL A 316 -3.81 2.43 -21.31
C VAL A 316 -2.71 1.53 -21.86
N TRP A 317 -1.78 2.09 -22.63
CA TRP A 317 -0.57 1.37 -23.02
C TRP A 317 0.69 2.18 -22.79
N ASP A 318 1.78 1.47 -22.52
CA ASP A 318 3.12 2.02 -22.45
C ASP A 318 3.70 2.20 -23.87
N GLY A 319 4.47 3.27 -24.04
CA GLY A 319 5.18 3.65 -25.25
C GLY A 319 6.50 4.34 -24.94
N ASN A 320 7.45 3.60 -24.36
CA ASN A 320 8.76 4.07 -23.88
C ASN A 320 8.67 4.91 -22.61
N ASP A 321 8.19 4.33 -21.51
CA ASP A 321 8.03 4.98 -20.20
C ASP A 321 6.97 6.11 -20.19
N GLU A 322 6.21 6.22 -21.28
CA GLU A 322 5.11 7.17 -21.43
C GLU A 322 3.79 6.41 -21.60
N LEU A 323 2.75 6.91 -20.95
CA LEU A 323 1.44 6.28 -20.96
C LEU A 323 0.52 6.98 -21.96
N TYR A 324 -0.05 6.21 -22.87
CA TYR A 324 -0.93 6.72 -23.93
C TYR A 324 -2.34 6.17 -23.78
N SER A 325 -3.32 6.94 -24.25
CA SER A 325 -4.72 6.50 -24.27
C SER A 325 -5.64 7.32 -25.19
N SER A 326 -6.89 6.87 -25.33
CA SER A 326 -7.95 7.59 -26.03
C SER A 326 -8.37 8.86 -25.28
N LEU A 327 -8.97 9.83 -25.98
CA LEU A 327 -9.46 11.07 -25.34
C LEU A 327 -10.38 10.78 -24.14
N ARG A 328 -11.27 9.79 -24.26
CA ARG A 328 -12.21 9.40 -23.20
C ARG A 328 -11.47 8.97 -21.94
N THR A 329 -10.51 8.06 -22.09
CA THR A 329 -9.76 7.54 -20.95
C THR A 329 -8.83 8.60 -20.37
N ARG A 330 -8.25 9.49 -21.19
CA ARG A 330 -7.47 10.64 -20.69
C ARG A 330 -8.29 11.56 -19.80
N SER A 331 -9.54 11.87 -20.16
CA SER A 331 -10.43 12.68 -19.31
C SER A 331 -10.86 11.95 -18.03
N ALA A 332 -10.94 10.62 -18.04
CA ALA A 332 -11.27 9.85 -16.85
C ALA A 332 -10.07 9.64 -15.91
N LEU A 333 -8.85 9.61 -16.47
CA LEU A 333 -7.60 9.31 -15.78
C LEU A 333 -6.62 10.49 -15.87
N GLU A 334 -7.11 11.73 -15.69
CA GLU A 334 -6.28 12.94 -15.82
C GLU A 334 -5.05 12.91 -14.92
N PHE A 335 -5.16 12.25 -13.76
CA PHE A 335 -4.09 12.07 -12.78
C PHE A 335 -2.93 11.17 -13.26
N LEU A 336 -3.08 10.46 -14.38
CA LEU A 336 -2.00 9.66 -14.97
C LEU A 336 -1.20 10.40 -16.03
N GLU A 337 -1.54 11.66 -16.34
CA GLU A 337 -0.83 12.49 -17.34
C GLU A 337 -0.72 11.83 -18.72
N LEU A 338 -1.78 11.13 -19.13
CA LEU A 338 -1.80 10.32 -20.35
C LEU A 338 -1.64 11.16 -21.63
N ILE A 339 -0.81 10.69 -22.56
CA ILE A 339 -0.52 11.33 -23.84
C ILE A 339 -1.57 10.95 -24.90
N PRO A 340 -2.02 11.88 -25.76
CA PRO A 340 -2.92 11.56 -26.87
C PRO A 340 -2.29 10.58 -27.88
N LEU A 341 -3.18 9.85 -28.56
CA LEU A 341 -2.86 9.18 -29.82
C LEU A 341 -2.66 10.24 -30.91
N ASP A 342 -1.50 10.21 -31.56
CA ASP A 342 -1.34 10.70 -32.93
C ASP A 342 -1.92 9.71 -33.94
#